data_AF-A0A4R8QPH4-F1
#
_entry.id   AF-A0A4R8QPH4-F1
#
_cell.length_a   1.000
_cell.length_b   1.000
_cell.length_c   1.000
_cell.angle_alpha   90.00
_cell.angle_beta   90.00
_cell.angle_gamma   90.00
#
_symmetry.space_group_name_H-M   'P 1'
#
loop_
_entity.id
_entity.type
_entity.pdbx_description
1 polymer ?
#
loop_
_entity_poly.entity_id
_entity_poly.type
_entity_poly.pdbx_seq_one_letter_code
_entity_poly.pdbx_strand_id
1 'polypeptide(L)'
;MSIAITVLFRNEADARYDLAYYANTHMPLYGPGPDGAEPPFVFGSTVTWAEGSQVQTAFAGPEAARVFADVPNFSNKEPLFLYGEVVRKEGV
;
A
#
# COMPACT_ATOMS: atom_id res chain seq x y z
N MET A 1 0.23 21.08 -6.08
CA MET A 1 0.47 19.86 -6.89
C MET A 1 0.00 18.68 -6.07
N SER A 2 -0.84 17.81 -6.64
CA SER A 2 -1.38 16.65 -5.95
C SER A 2 -0.36 15.52 -5.90
N ILE A 3 -0.29 14.84 -4.76
CA ILE A 3 0.70 13.81 -4.47
C ILE A 3 -0.02 12.48 -4.24
N ALA A 4 0.55 11.38 -4.73
CA ALA A 4 0.19 10.02 -4.37
C ALA A 4 1.31 9.37 -3.56
N ILE A 5 0.93 8.62 -2.53
CA ILE A 5 1.81 7.72 -1.77
C ILE A 5 1.24 6.33 -1.90
N THR A 6 2.02 5.43 -2.47
CA THR A 6 1.68 4.01 -2.55
C THR A 6 2.48 3.24 -1.51
N VAL A 7 1.79 2.43 -0.72
CA VAL A 7 2.34 1.56 0.31
C VAL A 7 2.22 0.13 -0.18
N LEU A 8 3.35 -0.57 -0.36
CA LEU A 8 3.39 -1.92 -0.92
C LEU A 8 4.02 -2.89 0.09
N PHE A 9 3.36 -4.01 0.35
CA PHE A 9 3.94 -5.09 1.16
C PHE A 9 4.49 -6.17 0.25
N ARG A 10 5.81 -6.41 0.38
CA ARG A 10 6.51 -7.45 -0.39
C ARG A 10 6.02 -8.83 0.01
N ASN A 11 5.95 -9.70 -0.99
CA ASN A 11 5.73 -11.12 -0.78
C ASN A 11 7.06 -11.78 -0.36
N GLU A 12 7.21 -12.10 0.93
CA GLU A 12 8.41 -12.70 1.51
C GLU A 12 8.07 -14.00 2.26
N ALA A 13 9.02 -14.95 2.28
CA ALA A 13 8.75 -16.36 2.61
C ALA A 13 8.19 -16.65 4.01
N ASP A 14 8.44 -15.79 4.99
CA ASP A 14 7.98 -15.91 6.39
C ASP A 14 6.81 -14.96 6.72
N ALA A 15 6.18 -14.36 5.71
CA ALA A 15 5.24 -13.30 5.96
C ALA A 15 3.90 -13.76 6.62
N ARG A 16 3.41 -13.04 7.65
CA ARG A 16 2.14 -13.36 8.37
C ARG A 16 1.09 -12.25 8.16
N TYR A 17 -0.11 -12.61 7.71
CA TYR A 17 -1.23 -11.69 7.50
C TYR A 17 -2.61 -12.34 7.77
N ASP A 18 -3.68 -11.55 7.97
CA ASP A 18 -5.09 -12.01 7.90
C ASP A 18 -5.51 -12.17 6.44
N LEU A 19 -4.93 -13.21 5.85
CA LEU A 19 -5.07 -13.58 4.47
C LEU A 19 -6.46 -14.16 4.16
N ALA A 20 -7.31 -14.42 5.16
CA ALA A 20 -8.58 -15.11 4.94
C ALA A 20 -9.60 -14.22 4.21
N TYR A 21 -9.64 -12.91 4.49
CA TYR A 21 -10.49 -11.98 3.75
C TYR A 21 -9.87 -11.57 2.39
N TYR A 22 -8.55 -11.34 2.39
CA TYR A 22 -7.78 -11.02 1.19
C TYR A 22 -7.83 -12.13 0.12
N ALA A 23 -7.71 -13.40 0.53
CA ALA A 23 -7.66 -14.55 -0.37
C ALA A 23 -9.03 -15.03 -0.86
N ASN A 24 -10.10 -14.83 -0.08
CA ASN A 24 -11.38 -15.49 -0.38
C ASN A 24 -12.41 -14.58 -1.08
N THR A 25 -12.11 -13.29 -1.20
CA THR A 25 -12.98 -12.31 -1.88
C THR A 25 -12.20 -11.44 -2.89
N HIS A 26 -10.98 -11.03 -2.54
CA HIS A 26 -10.23 -10.04 -3.33
C HIS A 26 -9.33 -10.67 -4.41
N MET A 27 -8.58 -11.73 -4.11
CA MET A 27 -7.67 -12.42 -5.05
C MET A 27 -8.29 -13.32 -6.13
N PRO A 28 -9.49 -13.94 -5.99
CA PRO A 28 -10.09 -14.74 -7.06
C PRO A 28 -10.40 -13.98 -8.36
N LEU A 29 -10.30 -12.64 -8.34
CA LEU A 29 -10.43 -11.76 -9.50
C LEU A 29 -9.09 -11.46 -10.20
N TYR A 30 -7.96 -11.90 -9.64
CA TYR A 30 -6.61 -11.59 -10.11
C TYR A 30 -5.86 -12.90 -10.41
N GLY A 31 -5.66 -13.21 -11.69
CA GLY A 31 -4.88 -14.37 -12.13
C GLY A 31 -3.36 -14.11 -12.11
N PRO A 32 -2.52 -15.16 -12.25
CA PRO A 32 -1.07 -15.00 -12.36
C PRO A 32 -0.69 -14.12 -13.56
N GLY A 33 0.53 -13.56 -13.49
CA GLY A 33 1.14 -12.91 -14.64
C GLY A 33 1.19 -13.85 -15.86
N PRO A 34 1.29 -13.32 -17.09
CA PRO A 34 1.30 -14.14 -18.31
C PRO A 34 2.39 -15.22 -18.36
N ASP A 35 3.41 -15.11 -17.51
CA ASP A 35 4.56 -16.00 -17.35
C ASP A 35 4.44 -16.97 -16.16
N GLY A 36 3.35 -16.90 -15.39
CA GLY A 36 3.14 -17.72 -14.20
C GLY A 36 3.94 -17.27 -12.97
N ALA A 37 4.63 -16.13 -13.02
CA ALA A 37 5.36 -15.61 -11.88
C ALA A 37 4.42 -15.11 -10.77
N GLU A 38 4.82 -15.32 -9.51
CA GLU A 38 4.10 -14.77 -8.37
C GLU A 38 4.17 -13.24 -8.38
N PRO A 39 3.10 -12.54 -7.97
CA PRO A 39 3.10 -11.09 -7.93
C PRO A 39 4.17 -10.58 -6.92
N PRO A 40 4.95 -9.55 -7.28
CA PRO A 40 6.03 -9.04 -6.44
C PRO A 40 5.53 -8.37 -5.15
N PHE A 41 4.25 -8.02 -5.09
CA PHE A 41 3.59 -7.40 -3.94
C PHE A 41 2.32 -8.18 -3.62
N VAL A 42 2.13 -8.47 -2.34
CA VAL A 42 0.95 -9.20 -1.88
C VAL A 42 -0.24 -8.27 -1.88
N PHE A 43 -0.11 -7.05 -1.38
CA PHE A 43 -1.15 -6.03 -1.41
C PHE A 43 -0.52 -4.65 -1.21
N GLY A 44 -1.31 -3.61 -1.46
CA GLY A 44 -0.92 -2.25 -1.20
C GLY A 44 -2.09 -1.29 -1.22
N SER A 45 -1.82 -0.06 -0.81
CA SER A 45 -2.78 1.04 -0.86
C SER A 45 -2.16 2.25 -1.52
N THR A 46 -2.97 3.02 -2.25
CA THR A 46 -2.58 4.33 -2.77
C THR A 46 -3.48 5.37 -2.12
N VAL A 47 -2.86 6.35 -1.49
CA VAL A 47 -3.56 7.51 -0.92
C VAL A 47 -3.18 8.74 -1.74
N THR A 48 -4.15 9.60 -2.04
CA THR A 48 -3.95 10.82 -2.83
C THR A 48 -4.25 12.06 -1.99
N TRP A 49 -3.34 13.04 -2.03
CA TRP A 49 -3.48 14.33 -1.37
C TRP A 49 -3.57 15.46 -2.39
N ALA A 50 -4.34 16.50 -2.06
CA ALA A 50 -4.48 17.67 -2.91
C ALA A 50 -3.18 18.51 -2.94
N GLU A 51 -2.47 18.57 -1.82
CA GLU A 51 -1.26 19.35 -1.66
C GLU A 51 -0.18 18.60 -0.86
N GLY A 52 1.08 18.75 -1.25
CA GLY A 52 2.20 18.11 -0.55
C GLY A 52 2.41 18.60 0.89
N SER A 53 1.98 19.83 1.22
CA SER A 53 1.98 20.35 2.60
C SER A 53 1.13 19.49 3.54
N GLN A 54 0.02 18.95 3.05
CA GLN A 54 -0.88 18.09 3.82
C GLN A 54 -0.19 16.77 4.22
N VAL A 55 0.68 16.24 3.36
CA VAL A 55 1.48 15.05 3.66
C VAL A 55 2.42 15.33 4.83
N GLN A 56 3.13 16.47 4.80
CA GLN A 56 4.05 16.85 5.88
C GLN A 56 3.32 17.01 7.21
N THR A 57 2.18 17.70 7.22
CA THR A 57 1.35 17.84 8.42
C THR A 57 0.86 16.50 8.95
N ALA A 58 0.39 15.60 8.07
CA ALA A 58 -0.09 14.29 8.47
C ALA A 58 1.02 13.43 9.10
N PHE A 59 2.21 13.41 8.49
CA PHE A 59 3.35 12.63 8.97
C PHE A 59 3.99 13.19 10.25
N ALA A 60 3.85 14.50 10.50
CA ALA A 60 4.30 15.13 11.75
C ALA A 60 3.32 14.93 12.92
N GLY A 61 2.10 14.47 12.63
CA GLY A 61 1.06 14.28 13.64
C GLY A 61 1.22 12.97 14.45
N PRO A 62 0.66 12.91 15.67
CA PRO A 62 0.71 11.71 16.52
C PRO A 62 -0.02 10.50 15.90
N GLU A 63 -0.98 10.74 14.99
CA GLU A 63 -1.70 9.69 14.30
C GLU A 63 -0.81 8.87 13.35
N ALA A 64 0.22 9.48 12.74
CA ALA A 64 1.16 8.76 11.89
C ALA A 64 1.92 7.69 12.70
N ALA A 65 2.37 8.03 13.92
CA ALA A 65 3.04 7.07 14.81
C ALA A 65 2.13 5.88 15.16
N ARG A 66 0.83 6.12 15.38
CA ARG A 66 -0.16 5.06 15.64
C ARG A 66 -0.33 4.13 14.43
N VAL A 67 -0.41 4.69 13.22
CA VAL A 67 -0.52 3.91 11.97
C VAL A 67 0.72 3.04 11.76
N PHE A 68 1.93 3.57 11.95
CA PHE A 68 3.16 2.79 11.81
C PHE A 68 3.30 1.70 12.88
N ALA A 69 2.87 1.98 14.12
CA ALA A 69 2.89 1.01 15.21
C ALA A 69 1.89 -0.14 15.03
N ASP A 70 0.90 0.01 14.16
CA ASP A 70 -0.11 -1.03 13.87
C ASP A 70 0.36 -2.07 12.84
N VAL A 71 1.40 -1.76 12.05
CA VAL A 71 1.94 -2.67 11.02
C VAL A 71 2.23 -4.08 11.53
N PRO A 72 2.89 -4.27 12.70
CA PRO A 72 3.17 -5.60 13.26
C PRO A 72 1.92 -6.44 13.55
N ASN A 73 0.73 -5.83 13.66
CA ASN A 73 -0.51 -6.56 13.94
C ASN A 73 -1.01 -7.33 12.71
N PHE A 74 -0.66 -6.89 11.50
CA PHE A 74 -1.16 -7.51 10.25
C PHE A 74 -0.05 -7.86 9.25
N SER A 75 1.19 -7.44 9.48
CA SER A 75 2.35 -7.74 8.63
C SER A 75 3.62 -7.81 9.47
N ASN A 76 4.46 -8.80 9.24
CA ASN A 76 5.83 -8.86 9.74
C ASN A 76 6.87 -8.28 8.76
N LYS A 77 6.42 -7.64 7.68
CA LYS A 77 7.25 -7.02 6.65
C LYS A 77 7.11 -5.51 6.66
N GLU A 78 8.23 -4.83 6.49
CA GLU A 78 8.26 -3.39 6.30
C GLU A 78 7.62 -3.03 4.94
N PRO A 79 6.74 -2.03 4.90
CA PRO A 79 6.18 -1.56 3.63
C PRO A 79 7.22 -0.78 2.82
N LEU A 80 7.12 -0.91 1.50
CA LEU A 80 7.78 -0.02 0.54
C LEU A 80 6.89 1.20 0.28
N PHE A 81 7.44 2.39 0.42
CA PHE A 81 6.76 3.65 0.08
C PHE A 81 7.21 4.17 -1.28
N LEU A 82 6.25 4.45 -2.16
CA LEU A 82 6.47 5.16 -3.42
C LEU A 82 5.79 6.53 -3.33
N TYR A 83 6.55 7.60 -3.55
CA TYR A 83 6.07 8.98 -3.57
C TYR A 83 6.08 9.50 -5.01
N GLY A 84 4.98 10.12 -5.45
CA GLY A 84 4.92 10.68 -6.80
C GLY A 84 3.89 11.79 -6.96
N GLU A 85 4.12 12.67 -7.93
CA GLU A 85 3.12 13.62 -8.37
C GLU A 85 2.05 12.92 -9.22
N VAL A 86 0.78 13.29 -9.00
CA VAL A 86 -0.31 12.86 -9.87
C VAL A 86 -0.30 13.74 -11.14
N VAL A 87 0.26 13.20 -12.22
CA VAL A 87 0.41 13.90 -13.51
C VAL A 87 -0.83 13.87 -14.40
N ARG A 88 -1.79 12.96 -14.15
CA ARG A 88 -3.09 12.90 -14.83
C ARG A 88 -4.16 12.31 -13.90
N LYS A 89 -5.33 12.95 -13.82
CA LYS A 89 -6.53 12.38 -13.20
C LYS A 89 -7.40 11.79 -14.32
N GLU A 90 -7.77 10.51 -14.24
CA GLU A 90 -8.79 9.99 -15.17
C GLU A 90 -10.12 10.72 -14.92
N GLY A 91 -10.70 11.32 -15.96
CA GLY A 91 -12.02 11.95 -15.91
C GLY A 91 -12.10 13.48 -16.00
N VAL A 92 -11.04 14.18 -16.45
CA VAL A 92 -11.14 15.56 -16.98
C VAL A 92 -10.62 15.59 -18.41
#